data_AF-A0A420D2P8-F1
#
_entry.id   AF-A0A420D2P8-F1
#
_cell.length_a   1.000
_cell.length_b   1.000
_cell.length_c   1.000
_cell.angle_alpha   90.00
_cell.angle_beta   90.00
_cell.angle_gamma   90.00
#
_symmetry.space_group_name_H-M   'P 1'
#
loop_
_entity.id
_entity.type
_entity.pdbx_description
1 polymer ?
#
loop_
_entity_poly.entity_id
_entity_poly.type
_entity_poly.pdbx_seq_one_letter_code
_entity_poly.pdbx_strand_id
1 'polypeptide(L)'
;MISAKPFAAVAVLVALAQTAILGSMIEGRASILRSGTEVLLKTAPVDPRDLLRGDYVILSYDISNIPNSVIKGTRPVAGNSLPLNVRIAPGADGFWTVAEASFDALPAKAGSVILTSLPVEIYDWQWTEDGSFLVSYGIESYYVPEGEGRPIEDGRNEGRVSVAVRVSDEGTAQIRALMLDGQPLYEEPLY
;
A
#
# COMPACT_ATOMS: atom_id res chain seq x y z
N MET A 1 -53.41 6.45 -15.05
CA MET A 1 -52.61 6.46 -13.81
C MET A 1 -51.65 5.29 -13.86
N ILE A 2 -50.34 5.54 -13.96
CA ILE A 2 -49.33 4.48 -13.93
C ILE A 2 -49.28 3.94 -12.49
N SER A 3 -49.35 2.61 -12.31
CA SER A 3 -49.27 1.98 -10.99
C SER A 3 -47.90 2.22 -10.37
N ALA A 4 -47.84 2.86 -9.20
CA ALA A 4 -46.59 3.22 -8.53
C ALA A 4 -45.86 2.02 -7.87
N LYS A 5 -46.57 0.91 -7.63
CA LYS A 5 -46.05 -0.29 -6.95
C LYS A 5 -44.83 -0.94 -7.63
N PRO A 6 -44.80 -1.16 -8.97
CA PRO A 6 -43.60 -1.68 -9.62
C PRO A 6 -42.41 -0.72 -9.53
N PHE A 7 -42.64 0.59 -9.61
CA PHE A 7 -41.56 1.58 -9.49
C PHE A 7 -40.96 1.62 -8.08
N ALA A 8 -41.80 1.48 -7.04
CA ALA A 8 -41.33 1.38 -5.66
C ALA A 8 -40.49 0.11 -5.43
N ALA A 9 -40.89 -1.03 -5.98
CA ALA A 9 -40.12 -2.27 -5.87
C ALA A 9 -38.75 -2.16 -6.58
N VAL A 10 -38.72 -1.57 -7.78
CA VAL A 10 -37.47 -1.31 -8.50
C VAL A 10 -36.58 -0.34 -7.72
N ALA A 11 -37.14 0.74 -7.17
CA ALA A 11 -36.37 1.69 -6.37
C ALA A 11 -35.73 1.04 -5.14
N VAL A 12 -36.46 0.18 -4.42
CA VAL A 12 -35.92 -0.58 -3.28
C VAL A 12 -34.80 -1.53 -3.72
N LEU A 13 -34.98 -2.25 -4.84
CA LEU A 13 -33.94 -3.13 -5.37
C LEU A 13 -32.66 -2.36 -5.73
N VAL A 14 -32.80 -1.19 -6.36
CA VAL A 14 -31.66 -0.32 -6.69
C VAL A 14 -30.96 0.18 -5.42
N ALA A 15 -31.72 0.64 -4.42
CA ALA A 15 -31.15 1.10 -3.15
C ALA A 15 -30.39 -0.02 -2.42
N LEU A 16 -30.93 -1.25 -2.41
CA LEU A 16 -30.26 -2.41 -1.83
C LEU A 16 -28.98 -2.78 -2.59
N ALA A 17 -29.03 -2.75 -3.94
CA ALA A 17 -27.85 -3.01 -4.76
C ALA A 17 -26.74 -1.98 -4.51
N GLN A 18 -27.08 -0.69 -4.44
CA GLN A 18 -26.12 0.38 -4.13
C GLN A 18 -25.52 0.23 -2.73
N THR A 19 -26.36 -0.10 -1.73
CA THR A 19 -25.90 -0.36 -0.36
C THR A 19 -24.96 -1.57 -0.30
N ALA A 20 -25.29 -2.65 -1.02
CA ALA A 20 -24.45 -3.83 -1.09
C ALA A 20 -23.10 -3.55 -1.76
N ILE A 21 -23.07 -2.72 -2.81
CA ILE A 21 -21.83 -2.28 -3.46
C ILE A 21 -20.95 -1.52 -2.46
N LEU A 22 -21.50 -0.52 -1.78
CA LEU A 22 -20.74 0.24 -0.76
C LEU A 22 -20.26 -0.65 0.39
N GLY A 23 -21.14 -1.55 0.87
CA GLY A 23 -20.80 -2.52 1.91
C GLY A 23 -19.66 -3.45 1.50
N SER A 24 -19.66 -3.92 0.25
CA SER A 24 -18.59 -4.79 -0.28
C SER A 24 -17.24 -4.09 -0.36
N MET A 25 -17.22 -2.78 -0.64
CA MET A 25 -15.99 -1.99 -0.66
C MET A 25 -15.38 -1.83 0.74
N ILE A 26 -16.23 -1.63 1.75
CA ILE A 26 -15.80 -1.52 3.15
C ILE A 26 -15.28 -2.87 3.64
N GLU A 27 -16.03 -3.94 3.39
CA GLU A 27 -15.67 -5.29 3.81
C GLU A 27 -14.35 -5.76 3.18
N GLY A 28 -14.08 -5.38 1.92
CA GLY A 28 -12.81 -5.66 1.27
C GLY A 28 -11.59 -5.05 1.99
N ARG A 29 -11.72 -3.84 2.55
CA ARG A 29 -10.64 -3.22 3.34
C ARG A 29 -10.55 -3.81 4.75
N ALA A 30 -11.70 -3.98 5.39
CA ALA A 30 -11.78 -4.52 6.75
C ALA A 30 -11.28 -5.98 6.82
N SER A 31 -11.50 -6.79 5.78
CA SER A 31 -10.99 -8.15 5.72
C SER A 31 -9.45 -8.17 5.73
N ILE A 32 -8.79 -7.30 4.96
CA ILE A 32 -7.33 -7.19 4.93
C ILE A 32 -6.79 -6.84 6.32
N LEU A 33 -7.39 -5.86 7.01
CA LEU A 33 -6.98 -5.50 8.37
C LEU A 33 -7.17 -6.65 9.38
N ARG A 34 -8.20 -7.49 9.21
CA ARG A 34 -8.49 -8.63 10.10
C ARG A 34 -7.63 -9.86 9.81
N SER A 35 -7.47 -10.24 8.55
CA SER A 35 -6.88 -11.53 8.15
C SER A 35 -5.59 -11.41 7.32
N GLY A 36 -5.20 -10.21 6.90
CA GLY A 36 -3.95 -10.00 6.19
C GLY A 36 -2.73 -10.33 7.05
N THR A 37 -1.64 -10.71 6.38
CA THR A 37 -0.36 -10.96 7.05
C THR A 37 0.24 -9.64 7.50
N GLU A 38 0.62 -9.55 8.77
CA GLU A 38 1.24 -8.35 9.32
C GLU A 38 2.72 -8.28 8.95
N VAL A 39 3.13 -7.16 8.40
CA VAL A 39 4.52 -6.84 8.06
C VAL A 39 4.89 -5.49 8.63
N LEU A 40 6.15 -5.35 9.04
CA LEU A 40 6.69 -4.08 9.54
C LEU A 40 7.61 -3.48 8.49
N LEU A 41 7.24 -2.30 7.98
CA LEU A 41 7.98 -1.61 6.94
C LEU A 41 8.75 -0.42 7.52
N LYS A 42 9.99 -0.27 7.07
CA LYS A 42 10.82 0.89 7.41
C LYS A 42 10.51 2.06 6.48
N THR A 43 10.29 3.24 7.06
CA THR A 43 10.09 4.45 6.26
C THR A 43 11.41 5.06 5.82
N ALA A 44 11.41 5.66 4.64
CA ALA A 44 12.50 6.47 4.13
C ALA A 44 12.20 7.98 4.29
N PRO A 45 13.23 8.84 4.42
CA PRO A 45 13.06 10.29 4.44
C PRO A 45 12.37 10.80 3.17
N VAL A 46 11.62 11.90 3.30
CA VAL A 46 11.01 12.60 2.16
C VAL A 46 11.29 14.08 2.31
N ASP A 47 11.61 14.75 1.19
CA ASP A 47 11.78 16.20 1.19
C ASP A 47 10.49 16.91 1.63
N PRO A 48 10.55 17.85 2.59
CA PRO A 48 9.36 18.54 3.10
C PRO A 48 8.69 19.40 2.01
N ARG A 49 7.35 19.38 1.96
CA ARG A 49 6.54 20.25 1.09
C ARG A 49 5.58 21.13 1.90
N ASP A 50 5.08 22.17 1.23
CA ASP A 50 4.43 23.36 1.78
C ASP A 50 3.14 23.14 2.62
N LEU A 51 2.93 24.06 3.57
CA LEU A 51 2.07 24.08 4.77
C LEU A 51 0.54 24.14 4.55
N LEU A 52 0.03 23.91 3.33
CA LEU A 52 -1.34 24.35 2.95
C LEU A 52 -2.26 23.24 2.39
N ARG A 53 -1.98 21.98 2.69
CA ARG A 53 -2.93 20.86 2.50
C ARG A 53 -3.02 20.16 3.84
N GLY A 54 -4.24 19.91 4.34
CA GLY A 54 -4.49 19.43 5.71
C GLY A 54 -3.59 18.27 6.14
N ASP A 55 -3.45 18.03 7.45
CA ASP A 55 -2.40 17.17 7.99
C ASP A 55 -2.52 15.70 7.55
N TYR A 56 -1.78 15.34 6.50
CA TYR A 56 -1.42 13.97 6.19
C TYR A 56 0.09 13.89 6.07
N VAL A 57 0.64 12.76 6.49
CA VAL A 57 2.06 12.47 6.39
C VAL A 57 2.28 11.68 5.11
N ILE A 58 3.19 12.16 4.27
CA ILE A 58 3.68 11.38 3.13
C ILE A 58 4.64 10.33 3.66
N LEU A 59 4.45 9.08 3.26
CA LEU A 59 5.29 7.95 3.61
C LEU A 59 6.05 7.51 2.36
N SER A 60 7.34 7.27 2.54
CA SER A 60 8.18 6.55 1.58
C SER A 60 8.72 5.34 2.30
N TYR A 61 9.03 4.27 1.56
CA TYR A 61 9.48 3.01 2.12
C TYR A 61 10.79 2.58 1.48
N ASP A 62 11.66 1.92 2.23
CA ASP A 62 12.88 1.32 1.67
C ASP A 62 12.52 0.29 0.58
N ILE A 63 11.37 -0.39 0.73
CA ILE A 63 10.86 -1.34 -0.25
C ILE A 63 10.26 -0.70 -1.52
N SER A 64 10.18 0.64 -1.60
CA SER A 64 9.68 1.32 -2.80
C SER A 64 10.74 1.43 -3.90
N ASN A 65 12.02 1.32 -3.59
CA ASN A 65 13.10 1.35 -4.57
C ASN A 65 13.54 -0.07 -4.91
N ILE A 66 13.13 -0.57 -6.07
CA ILE A 66 13.41 -1.94 -6.51
C ILE A 66 14.59 -1.93 -7.49
N PRO A 67 15.79 -2.40 -7.09
CA PRO A 67 16.91 -2.48 -8.02
C PRO A 67 16.65 -3.52 -9.11
N ASN A 68 17.07 -3.24 -10.34
CA ASN A 68 16.91 -4.16 -11.48
C ASN A 68 17.51 -5.55 -11.20
N SER A 69 18.59 -5.62 -10.41
CA SER A 69 19.27 -6.86 -10.04
C SER A 69 18.38 -7.91 -9.34
N VAL A 70 17.32 -7.48 -8.64
CA VAL A 70 16.38 -8.37 -7.95
C VAL A 70 15.14 -8.71 -8.80
N ILE A 71 14.96 -8.06 -9.95
CA ILE A 71 13.85 -8.32 -10.86
C ILE A 71 14.12 -9.62 -11.63
N LYS A 72 13.12 -10.50 -11.65
CA LYS A 72 13.13 -11.81 -12.34
C LYS A 72 12.00 -11.89 -13.36
N GLY A 73 12.10 -12.87 -14.25
CA GLY A 73 11.08 -13.14 -15.25
C GLY A 73 11.21 -12.29 -16.51
N THR A 74 10.11 -12.13 -17.22
CA THR A 74 10.09 -11.46 -18.52
C THR A 74 10.20 -9.95 -18.37
N ARG A 75 11.15 -9.33 -19.07
CA ARG A 75 11.19 -7.87 -19.24
C ARG A 75 9.99 -7.42 -20.06
N PRO A 76 9.09 -6.56 -19.53
CA PRO A 76 8.01 -6.00 -20.33
C PRO A 76 8.53 -4.98 -21.35
N VAL A 77 7.67 -4.69 -22.32
CA VAL A 77 7.94 -3.67 -23.33
C VAL A 77 7.88 -2.27 -22.70
N ALA A 78 8.87 -1.43 -23.01
CA ALA A 78 8.88 -0.03 -22.57
C ALA A 78 7.68 0.76 -23.10
N GLY A 79 7.23 1.75 -22.34
CA GLY A 79 6.02 2.53 -22.59
C GLY A 79 4.74 1.90 -22.05
N ASN A 80 4.78 0.64 -21.60
CA ASN A 80 3.66 0.05 -20.86
C ASN A 80 3.67 0.53 -19.40
N SER A 81 2.49 0.57 -18.79
CA SER A 81 2.33 0.73 -17.35
C SER A 81 1.75 -0.56 -16.77
N LEU A 82 2.51 -1.23 -15.90
CA LEU A 82 2.15 -2.53 -15.34
C LEU A 82 2.44 -2.54 -13.83
N PRO A 83 1.64 -3.25 -13.02
CA PRO A 83 1.97 -3.49 -11.62
C PRO A 83 3.19 -4.40 -11.51
N LEU A 84 3.96 -4.24 -10.43
CA LEU A 84 5.09 -5.07 -10.08
C LEU A 84 4.77 -5.90 -8.84
N ASN A 85 4.97 -7.21 -8.92
CA ASN A 85 4.87 -8.10 -7.75
C ASN A 85 6.21 -8.09 -7.02
N VAL A 86 6.22 -7.66 -5.76
CA VAL A 86 7.41 -7.52 -4.93
C VAL A 86 7.29 -8.47 -3.76
N ARG A 87 8.13 -9.51 -3.74
CA ARG A 87 8.23 -10.40 -2.58
C ARG A 87 9.10 -9.76 -1.52
N ILE A 88 8.57 -9.66 -0.32
CA ILE A 88 9.29 -9.22 0.87
C ILE A 88 9.39 -10.35 1.88
N ALA A 89 10.46 -10.32 2.68
CA ALA A 89 10.71 -11.26 3.77
C ALA A 89 11.28 -10.52 4.97
N PRO A 90 11.10 -11.03 6.21
CA PRO A 90 11.64 -10.41 7.40
C PRO A 90 13.17 -10.35 7.35
N GLY A 91 13.72 -9.17 7.54
CA GLY A 91 15.15 -8.90 7.71
C GLY A 91 15.63 -9.21 9.12
N ALA A 92 16.93 -9.09 9.35
CA ALA A 92 17.56 -9.40 10.63
C ALA A 92 17.16 -8.43 11.75
N ASP A 93 16.74 -7.21 11.39
CA ASP A 93 16.29 -6.15 12.28
C ASP A 93 14.77 -6.17 12.53
N GLY A 94 14.06 -7.16 11.98
CA GLY A 94 12.61 -7.31 12.10
C GLY A 94 11.81 -6.51 11.06
N PHE A 95 12.46 -5.63 10.29
CA PHE A 95 11.82 -4.95 9.16
C PHE A 95 11.80 -5.85 7.94
N TRP A 96 10.70 -5.81 7.19
CA TRP A 96 10.59 -6.60 5.97
C TRP A 96 11.29 -5.90 4.81
N THR A 97 12.10 -6.66 4.07
CA THR A 97 12.92 -6.15 2.96
C THR A 97 12.63 -6.89 1.66
N VAL A 98 12.91 -6.25 0.52
CA VAL A 98 12.73 -6.83 -0.81
C VAL A 98 13.67 -8.03 -0.99
N ALA A 99 13.09 -9.19 -1.33
CA ALA A 99 13.83 -10.40 -1.66
C ALA A 99 13.92 -10.61 -3.18
N GLU A 100 12.82 -10.39 -3.90
CA GLU A 100 12.75 -10.48 -5.36
C GLU A 100 11.52 -9.72 -5.87
N ALA A 101 11.53 -9.36 -7.15
CA ALA A 101 10.37 -8.76 -7.79
C ALA A 101 10.16 -9.32 -9.19
N SER A 102 8.95 -9.24 -9.72
CA SER A 102 8.64 -9.64 -11.10
C SER A 102 7.37 -8.96 -11.60
N PHE A 103 7.33 -8.66 -12.89
CA PHE A 103 6.11 -8.27 -13.59
C PHE A 103 5.21 -9.48 -13.90
N ASP A 104 5.76 -10.69 -13.82
CA ASP A 104 5.01 -11.94 -13.87
C ASP A 104 4.53 -12.33 -12.45
N ALA A 105 3.61 -13.30 -12.38
CA ALA A 105 3.17 -13.84 -11.10
C ALA A 105 4.30 -14.57 -10.37
N LEU A 106 4.48 -14.27 -9.09
CA LEU A 106 5.41 -14.97 -8.21
C LEU A 106 4.69 -16.09 -7.46
N PRO A 107 5.26 -17.31 -7.35
CA PRO A 107 4.64 -18.38 -6.58
C PRO A 107 4.59 -18.03 -5.09
N ALA A 108 3.69 -18.62 -4.30
CA ALA A 108 3.75 -18.44 -2.84
C ALA A 108 5.01 -19.07 -2.25
N LYS A 109 5.63 -18.41 -1.25
CA LYS A 109 6.78 -18.95 -0.50
C LYS A 109 6.58 -18.72 0.99
N ALA A 110 6.69 -19.78 1.78
CA ALA A 110 6.51 -19.73 3.22
C ALA A 110 7.48 -18.74 3.88
N GLY A 111 6.99 -17.96 4.85
CA GLY A 111 7.77 -16.93 5.54
C GLY A 111 8.03 -15.66 4.71
N SER A 112 7.33 -15.49 3.60
CA SER A 112 7.36 -14.27 2.78
C SER A 112 5.95 -13.86 2.38
N VAL A 113 5.78 -12.61 1.98
CA VAL A 113 4.54 -12.10 1.37
C VAL A 113 4.87 -11.40 0.06
N ILE A 114 3.89 -11.27 -0.81
CA ILE A 114 4.01 -10.55 -2.07
C ILE A 114 3.16 -9.29 -1.95
N LEU A 115 3.76 -8.11 -2.16
CA LEU A 115 3.01 -6.87 -2.39
C LEU A 115 2.88 -6.64 -3.89
N THR A 116 1.72 -6.14 -4.28
CA THR A 116 1.45 -5.70 -5.64
C THR A 116 1.53 -4.18 -5.68
N SER A 117 2.45 -3.63 -6.48
CA SER A 117 2.53 -2.18 -6.64
C SER A 117 1.35 -1.64 -7.46
N LEU A 118 1.09 -0.34 -7.33
CA LEU A 118 0.39 0.41 -8.35
C LEU A 118 1.14 0.31 -9.69
N PRO A 119 0.45 0.48 -10.83
CA PRO A 119 1.10 0.44 -12.14
C PRO A 119 2.25 1.43 -12.24
N VAL A 120 3.43 0.94 -12.64
CA VAL A 120 4.62 1.74 -12.88
C VAL A 120 4.89 1.81 -14.38
N GLU A 121 5.20 3.00 -14.89
CA GLU A 121 5.60 3.17 -16.28
C GLU A 121 7.01 2.62 -16.51
N ILE A 122 7.17 1.86 -17.59
CA ILE A 122 8.38 1.10 -17.87
C ILE A 122 9.22 1.83 -18.91
N TYR A 123 10.47 2.09 -18.55
CA TYR A 123 11.46 2.73 -19.41
C TYR A 123 12.70 1.87 -19.58
N ASP A 124 13.37 2.02 -20.72
CA ASP A 124 14.57 1.23 -21.03
C ASP A 124 15.75 1.51 -20.08
N TRP A 125 15.87 2.73 -19.57
CA TRP A 125 16.97 3.13 -18.68
C TRP A 125 16.93 2.42 -17.31
N GLN A 126 15.76 1.93 -16.89
CA GLN A 126 15.60 1.18 -15.64
C GLN A 126 16.21 -0.22 -15.72
N TRP A 127 16.46 -0.73 -16.93
CA TRP A 127 17.03 -2.05 -17.17
C TRP A 127 18.55 -2.05 -17.31
N THR A 128 19.22 -0.96 -16.93
CA THR A 128 20.68 -0.90 -16.78
C THR A 128 21.13 -1.62 -15.51
N GLU A 129 22.43 -1.90 -15.37
CA GLU A 129 22.96 -2.63 -14.20
C GLU A 129 22.63 -1.93 -12.87
N ASP A 130 22.77 -0.60 -12.83
CA ASP A 130 22.44 0.25 -11.69
C ASP A 130 21.00 0.80 -11.73
N GLY A 131 20.18 0.32 -12.67
CA GLY A 131 18.82 0.77 -12.86
C GLY A 131 17.89 0.33 -11.72
N SER A 132 16.84 1.09 -11.47
CA SER A 132 15.83 0.75 -10.48
C SER A 132 14.43 1.24 -10.85
N PHE A 133 13.43 0.67 -10.16
CA PHE A 133 12.02 1.03 -10.28
C PHE A 133 11.58 1.64 -8.95
N LEU A 134 11.11 2.89 -9.01
CA LEU A 134 10.43 3.50 -7.87
C LEU A 134 8.95 3.15 -7.97
N VAL A 135 8.45 2.41 -6.99
CA VAL A 135 7.07 1.91 -6.98
C VAL A 135 6.31 2.39 -5.75
N SER A 136 4.99 2.46 -5.89
CA SER A 136 4.05 2.80 -4.82
C SER A 136 3.09 1.63 -4.59
N TYR A 137 2.61 1.46 -3.36
CA TYR A 137 1.74 0.38 -2.92
C TYR A 137 0.34 0.87 -2.52
N GLY A 138 0.06 2.17 -2.64
CA GLY A 138 -1.22 2.78 -2.25
C GLY A 138 -1.32 3.07 -0.75
N ILE A 139 -0.18 3.05 -0.05
CA ILE A 139 -0.04 3.30 1.39
C ILE A 139 0.98 4.42 1.67
N GLU A 140 1.24 5.28 0.70
CA GLU A 140 2.19 6.40 0.79
C GLU A 140 1.61 7.63 1.50
N SER A 141 0.36 7.58 1.95
CA SER A 141 -0.30 8.69 2.63
C SER A 141 -0.99 8.19 3.89
N TYR A 142 -0.78 8.90 5.00
CA TYR A 142 -1.45 8.62 6.25
C TYR A 142 -2.08 9.90 6.82
N TYR A 143 -3.38 9.86 7.06
CA TYR A 143 -4.13 11.02 7.52
C TYR A 143 -4.08 11.10 9.04
N VAL A 144 -3.75 12.29 9.56
CA VAL A 144 -3.65 12.53 11.01
C VAL A 144 -4.50 13.74 11.41
N PRO A 145 -4.83 13.88 12.70
CA PRO A 145 -5.49 15.08 13.19
C PRO A 145 -4.66 16.34 12.91
N GLU A 146 -5.35 17.49 12.84
CA GLU A 146 -4.70 18.76 12.56
C GLU A 146 -3.63 19.10 13.62
N GLY A 147 -2.42 19.46 13.19
CA GLY A 147 -1.28 19.77 14.05
C GLY A 147 -0.43 18.57 14.49
N GLU A 148 -0.83 17.33 14.17
CA GLU A 148 -0.10 16.11 14.58
C GLU A 148 0.88 15.58 13.53
N GLY A 149 0.91 16.14 12.31
CA GLY A 149 1.75 15.66 11.21
C GLY A 149 3.25 15.92 11.41
N ARG A 150 3.64 17.10 11.90
CA ARG A 150 5.05 17.53 11.96
C ARG A 150 5.95 16.61 12.81
N PRO A 151 5.58 16.19 14.04
CA PRO A 151 6.41 15.28 14.82
C PRO A 151 6.67 13.94 14.11
N ILE A 152 5.72 13.49 13.29
CA ILE A 152 5.82 12.25 12.52
C ILE A 152 6.75 12.46 11.32
N GLU A 153 6.62 13.57 10.61
CA GLU A 153 7.51 13.91 9.49
C GLU A 153 8.96 14.06 9.95
N ASP A 154 9.18 14.75 11.08
CA ASP A 154 10.50 14.89 11.69
C ASP A 154 11.05 13.52 12.10
N GLY A 155 10.25 12.72 12.82
CA GLY A 155 10.62 11.36 13.21
C GLY A 155 10.93 10.45 12.01
N ARG A 156 10.20 10.58 10.90
CA ARG A 156 10.44 9.84 9.64
C ARG A 156 11.79 10.24 9.04
N ASN A 157 12.08 11.54 8.98
CA ASN A 157 13.35 12.05 8.46
C ASN A 157 14.54 11.65 9.35
N GLU A 158 14.31 11.45 10.65
CA GLU A 158 15.27 10.89 11.61
C GLU A 158 15.36 9.35 11.56
N GLY A 159 14.54 8.67 10.76
CA GLY A 159 14.52 7.20 10.64
C GLY A 159 13.88 6.47 11.82
N ARG A 160 13.07 7.18 12.62
CA ARG A 160 12.40 6.68 13.84
C ARG A 160 10.99 6.17 13.59
N VAL A 161 10.43 6.47 12.42
CA VAL A 161 9.09 6.01 12.02
C VAL A 161 9.17 4.68 11.28
N SER A 162 8.23 3.81 11.58
CA SER A 162 7.95 2.60 10.81
C SER A 162 6.45 2.38 10.72
N VAL A 163 6.03 1.48 9.83
CA VAL A 163 4.61 1.28 9.54
C VAL A 163 4.28 -0.20 9.65
N ALA A 164 3.32 -0.52 10.51
CA ALA A 164 2.73 -1.85 10.55
C ALA A 164 1.65 -1.93 9.47
N VAL A 165 1.81 -2.87 8.54
CA VAL A 165 0.96 -3.03 7.36
C VAL A 165 0.37 -4.43 7.36
N ARG A 166 -0.88 -4.53 6.90
CA ARG A 166 -1.55 -5.80 6.62
C ARG A 166 -1.58 -6.03 5.12
N VAL A 167 -1.08 -7.19 4.69
CA VAL A 167 -1.00 -7.59 3.27
C VAL A 167 -1.94 -8.75 3.01
N SER A 168 -2.82 -8.61 2.02
CA SER A 168 -3.76 -9.65 1.58
C SER A 168 -3.05 -10.74 0.77
N ASP A 169 -3.71 -11.87 0.52
CA ASP A 169 -3.18 -12.96 -0.31
C ASP A 169 -3.00 -12.53 -1.79
N GLU A 170 -3.76 -11.52 -2.23
CA GLU A 170 -3.65 -10.87 -3.54
C GLU A 170 -2.57 -9.77 -3.59
N GLY A 171 -1.89 -9.52 -2.46
CA GLY A 171 -0.82 -8.53 -2.33
C GLY A 171 -1.28 -7.09 -2.17
N THR A 172 -2.54 -6.87 -1.78
CA THR A 172 -3.05 -5.54 -1.43
C THR A 172 -2.62 -5.18 -0.01
N ALA A 173 -2.06 -3.98 0.17
CA ALA A 173 -1.62 -3.47 1.47
C ALA A 173 -2.65 -2.53 2.10
N GLN A 174 -2.76 -2.56 3.43
CA GLN A 174 -3.47 -1.56 4.24
C GLN A 174 -2.61 -1.20 5.46
N ILE A 175 -2.52 0.08 5.80
CA ILE A 175 -1.82 0.52 7.01
C ILE A 175 -2.67 0.11 8.22
N ARG A 176 -2.06 -0.55 9.20
CA ARG A 176 -2.69 -0.82 10.50
C ARG A 176 -2.32 0.26 11.51
N ALA A 177 -1.04 0.62 11.56
CA ALA A 177 -0.54 1.58 12.55
C ALA A 177 0.75 2.27 12.08
N LEU A 178 0.90 3.53 12.48
CA LEU A 178 2.20 4.21 12.49
C LEU A 178 2.91 3.94 13.81
N MET A 179 4.19 3.60 13.72
CA MET A 179 5.05 3.30 14.85
C MET A 179 6.13 4.39 14.96
N LEU A 180 6.29 4.99 16.13
CA LEU A 180 7.38 5.91 16.43
C LEU A 180 8.24 5.30 17.54
N ASP A 181 9.52 5.09 17.29
CA ASP A 181 10.44 4.40 18.21
C ASP A 181 9.93 3.02 18.67
N GLY A 182 9.22 2.32 17.77
CA GLY A 182 8.63 1.00 18.03
C GLY A 182 7.36 1.01 18.88
N GLN A 183 6.84 2.18 19.26
CA GLN A 183 5.55 2.33 19.94
C GLN A 183 4.47 2.79 18.96
N PRO A 184 3.23 2.27 19.04
CA PRO A 184 2.15 2.72 18.18
C PRO A 184 1.79 4.17 18.52
N LEU A 185 1.90 5.05 17.53
CA LEU A 185 1.51 6.46 17.66
C LEU A 185 0.01 6.63 17.38
N TYR A 186 -0.47 5.94 16.35
CA TYR A 186 -1.89 5.87 15.99
C TYR A 186 -2.19 4.48 15.44
N GLU A 187 -3.25 3.86 15.96
CA GLU A 187 -3.82 2.63 15.41
C GLU A 187 -5.08 3.01 14.64
N GLU A 188 -5.22 2.55 13.40
CA GLU A 188 -6.49 2.68 12.70
C GLU A 188 -7.52 1.79 13.42
N PRO A 189 -8.63 2.35 13.94
CA PRO A 189 -9.67 1.54 14.53
C PRO A 189 -10.28 0.63 13.45
N LEU A 190 -10.65 -0.59 13.84
CA LEU A 190 -11.25 -1.57 12.93
C LEU A 190 -12.66 -1.16 12.43
N TYR A 191 -13.22 -0.05 12.93
CA TYR A 191 -14.54 0.50 12.61
C TYR A 191 -14.73 1.92 13.17
#